data_AF-A0AAD7SVF5-F1
#
_entry.id   AF-A0AAD7SVF5-F1
#
_cell.length_a   1.000
_cell.length_b   1.000
_cell.length_c   1.000
_cell.angle_alpha   90.00
_cell.angle_beta   90.00
_cell.angle_gamma   90.00
#
_symmetry.space_group_name_H-M   'P 1'
#
loop_
_entity.id
_entity.type
_entity.pdbx_description
1 polymer ?
#
loop_
_entity_poly.entity_id
_entity_poly.type
_entity_poly.pdbx_seq_one_letter_code
_entity_poly.pdbx_strand_id
1 'polypeptide(L)'
;MSNVVKKTETNLSTKRSVTAAEIRRMCPQQRARYQAYEEPPKEVKKIMSVTNQRLCARKADARRQEITEKEDLEKKQRDTLMGQLKAAEARNRIRLMRLRYQTTRAQEINLMIACQPTALKAVRLEILLPTKVVKLSSHDSLDRLERSRIEEILEDEKGLTINRG
;
A
#
# COMPACT_ATOMS: atom_id res chain seq x y z
N MET A 1 -28.21 -50.13 53.38
CA MET A 1 -27.56 -50.39 52.08
C MET A 1 -27.29 -49.03 51.44
N SER A 2 -26.30 -48.26 51.90
CA SER A 2 -24.85 -48.39 51.67
C SER A 2 -24.49 -48.28 50.20
N ASN A 3 -24.05 -47.09 49.77
CA ASN A 3 -23.00 -46.90 48.76
C ASN A 3 -22.52 -45.44 48.78
N VAL A 4 -21.54 -45.18 49.65
CA VAL A 4 -20.78 -43.92 49.69
C VAL A 4 -19.70 -44.00 48.61
N VAL A 5 -19.83 -43.15 47.59
CA VAL A 5 -18.79 -42.92 46.57
C VAL A 5 -17.60 -42.25 47.26
N LYS A 6 -16.52 -43.02 47.43
CA LYS A 6 -15.25 -42.51 47.97
C LYS A 6 -14.61 -41.57 46.95
N LYS A 7 -14.53 -40.27 47.27
CA LYS A 7 -13.63 -39.33 46.61
C LYS A 7 -12.19 -39.81 46.84
N THR A 8 -11.51 -40.17 45.77
CA THR A 8 -10.06 -40.43 45.79
C THR A 8 -9.34 -39.09 45.89
N GLU A 9 -9.00 -38.68 47.11
CA GLU A 9 -8.03 -37.62 47.36
C GLU A 9 -6.66 -38.09 46.86
N THR A 10 -6.21 -37.52 45.74
CA THR A 10 -4.83 -37.63 45.29
C THR A 10 -3.95 -36.90 46.29
N ASN A 11 -3.45 -37.64 47.28
CA ASN A 11 -2.40 -37.23 48.20
C ASN A 11 -1.18 -36.79 47.37
N LEU A 12 -0.91 -35.48 47.29
CA LEU A 12 0.38 -34.98 46.84
C LEU A 12 1.42 -35.39 47.88
N SER A 13 2.11 -36.50 47.59
CA SER A 13 3.26 -37.02 48.32
C SER A 13 4.22 -35.88 48.69
N THR A 14 4.39 -35.68 49.98
CA THR A 14 5.39 -34.81 50.60
C THR A 14 6.75 -35.09 49.97
N LYS A 15 7.29 -34.13 49.20
CA LYS A 15 8.61 -34.25 48.57
C LYS A 15 9.66 -34.33 49.68
N ARG A 16 10.29 -35.49 49.89
CA ARG A 16 11.49 -35.60 50.73
C ARG A 16 12.60 -34.77 50.08
N SER A 17 13.08 -33.73 50.77
CA SER A 17 14.23 -32.95 50.33
C SER A 17 15.48 -33.83 50.41
N VAL A 18 16.09 -34.13 49.26
CA VAL A 18 17.31 -34.93 49.20
C VAL A 18 18.48 -34.07 49.71
N THR A 19 19.34 -34.63 50.55
CA THR A 19 20.47 -33.90 51.13
C THR A 19 21.60 -33.73 50.12
N ALA A 20 22.43 -32.69 50.28
CA ALA A 20 23.54 -32.41 49.37
C ALA A 20 24.55 -33.58 49.24
N ALA A 21 24.69 -34.40 50.28
CA ALA A 21 25.53 -35.59 50.27
C ALA A 21 24.95 -36.72 49.40
N GLU A 22 23.62 -36.89 49.41
CA GLU A 22 22.92 -37.87 48.57
C GLU A 22 22.94 -37.46 47.09
N ILE A 23 22.78 -36.16 46.79
CA ILE A 23 22.88 -35.63 45.42
C ILE A 23 24.28 -35.88 44.82
N ARG A 24 25.35 -35.76 45.63
CA ARG A 24 26.73 -36.03 45.18
C ARG A 24 26.98 -37.51 44.89
N ARG A 25 26.26 -38.41 45.55
CA ARG A 25 26.35 -39.87 45.34
C ARG A 25 25.58 -40.34 44.10
N MET A 26 24.68 -39.52 43.54
CA MET A 26 23.94 -39.87 42.32
C MET A 26 24.84 -39.89 41.08
N CYS A 27 24.50 -40.75 40.12
CA CYS A 27 25.10 -40.69 38.80
C CYS A 27 24.79 -39.34 38.12
N PRO A 28 25.64 -38.84 37.20
CA PRO A 28 25.46 -37.52 36.58
C PRO A 28 24.07 -37.30 35.95
N GLN A 29 23.50 -38.34 35.33
CA GLN A 29 22.19 -38.28 34.70
C GLN A 29 21.05 -38.14 35.72
N GLN A 30 21.11 -38.86 36.84
CA GLN A 30 20.13 -38.74 37.92
C GLN A 30 20.21 -37.39 38.63
N ARG A 31 21.43 -36.88 38.82
CA ARG A 31 21.68 -35.56 39.39
C ARG A 31 21.14 -34.44 38.52
N ALA A 32 21.38 -34.50 37.22
CA ALA A 32 20.84 -33.55 36.25
C ALA A 32 19.30 -33.58 36.23
N ARG A 33 18.71 -34.78 36.25
CA ARG A 33 17.25 -34.94 36.36
C ARG A 33 16.71 -34.31 37.65
N TYR A 34 17.33 -34.58 38.79
CA TYR A 34 16.91 -33.99 40.07
C TYR A 34 16.98 -32.46 40.04
N GLN A 35 18.11 -31.90 39.62
CA GLN A 35 18.33 -30.45 39.56
C GLN A 35 17.39 -29.73 38.58
N ALA A 36 16.93 -30.40 37.53
CA ALA A 36 15.98 -29.83 36.58
C ALA A 36 14.57 -29.61 37.16
N TYR A 37 14.19 -30.39 38.18
CA TYR A 37 12.88 -30.30 38.85
C TYR A 37 12.96 -29.73 40.27
N GLU A 38 14.16 -29.48 40.78
CA GLU A 38 14.38 -28.79 42.04
C GLU A 38 14.00 -27.31 41.89
N GLU A 39 13.30 -26.77 42.89
CA GLU A 39 12.93 -25.36 42.85
C GLU A 39 14.17 -24.48 43.04
N PRO A 40 14.36 -23.46 42.20
CA PRO A 40 15.52 -22.57 42.33
C PRO A 40 15.49 -21.81 43.66
N PRO A 41 16.67 -21.47 44.23
CA PRO A 41 16.76 -20.67 45.44
C PRO A 41 16.01 -19.34 45.32
N LYS A 42 15.54 -18.80 46.46
CA LYS A 42 14.73 -17.57 46.49
C LYS A 42 15.39 -16.38 45.79
N GLU A 43 16.72 -16.25 45.93
CA GLU A 43 17.51 -15.21 45.28
C GLU A 43 17.53 -15.36 43.75
N VAL A 44 17.70 -16.59 43.26
CA VAL A 44 17.63 -16.92 41.83
C VAL A 44 16.23 -16.65 41.28
N LYS A 45 15.18 -17.02 42.01
CA LYS A 45 13.78 -16.69 41.64
C LYS A 45 13.55 -15.18 41.52
N LYS A 46 14.12 -14.38 42.44
CA LYS A 46 14.05 -12.91 42.38
C LYS A 46 14.75 -12.38 41.11
N ILE A 47 15.95 -12.87 40.81
CA ILE A 47 16.70 -12.49 39.59
C ILE A 47 15.93 -12.89 38.32
N MET A 48 15.36 -14.10 38.29
CA MET A 48 14.52 -14.56 37.17
C MET A 48 13.29 -13.68 36.99
N SER A 49 12.62 -13.28 38.07
CA SER A 49 11.47 -12.38 38.02
C SER A 49 11.84 -11.01 37.43
N VAL A 50 12.94 -10.40 37.89
CA VAL A 50 13.42 -9.12 37.37
C VAL A 50 13.81 -9.24 35.89
N THR A 51 14.51 -10.31 35.53
CA THR A 51 14.89 -10.58 34.13
C THR A 51 13.67 -10.75 33.24
N ASN A 52 12.69 -11.55 33.67
CA ASN A 52 11.43 -11.75 32.93
C ASN A 52 10.64 -10.45 32.78
N GLN A 53 10.57 -9.63 33.83
CA GLN A 53 9.92 -8.32 33.76
C GLN A 53 10.59 -7.42 32.71
N ARG A 54 11.93 -7.37 32.69
CA ARG A 54 12.69 -6.61 31.68
C ARG A 54 12.44 -7.12 30.26
N LEU A 55 12.39 -8.43 30.08
CA LEU A 55 12.11 -9.04 28.78
C LEU A 55 10.69 -8.74 28.30
N CYS A 56 9.69 -8.82 29.19
CA CYS A 56 8.31 -8.45 28.89
C CYS A 56 8.19 -6.97 28.51
N ALA A 57 8.82 -6.07 29.27
CA ALA A 57 8.86 -4.64 28.95
C ALA A 57 9.46 -4.39 27.56
N ARG A 58 10.63 -4.97 27.27
CA ARG A 58 11.29 -4.84 25.96
C ARG A 58 10.43 -5.37 24.81
N LYS A 59 9.75 -6.50 25.01
CA LYS A 59 8.81 -7.04 24.01
C LYS A 59 7.60 -6.14 23.81
N ALA A 60 7.10 -5.51 24.87
CA ALA A 60 5.99 -4.57 24.76
C ALA A 60 6.40 -3.30 24.00
N ASP A 61 7.59 -2.77 24.27
CA ASP A 61 8.12 -1.60 23.56
C ASP A 61 8.39 -1.89 22.08
N ALA A 62 8.94 -3.06 21.75
CA ALA A 62 9.12 -3.48 20.36
C ALA A 62 7.77 -3.56 19.62
N ARG A 63 6.74 -4.15 20.25
CA ARG A 63 5.39 -4.18 19.67
C ARG A 63 4.79 -2.79 19.47
N ARG A 64 5.01 -1.87 20.42
CA ARG A 64 4.56 -0.47 20.29
C ARG A 64 5.24 0.23 19.12
N GLN A 65 6.56 0.06 18.98
CA GLN A 65 7.32 0.60 17.87
C GLN A 65 6.81 0.07 16.53
N GLU A 66 6.61 -1.26 16.41
CA GLU A 66 6.05 -1.87 15.19
C GLU A 66 4.66 -1.32 14.83
N ILE A 67 3.81 -1.02 15.82
CA ILE A 67 2.49 -0.43 15.59
C ILE A 67 2.64 1.00 15.07
N THR A 68 3.44 1.83 15.74
CA THR A 68 3.68 3.22 15.34
C THR A 68 4.30 3.30 13.95
N GLU A 69 5.27 2.45 13.62
CA GLU A 69 5.89 2.40 12.29
C GLU A 69 4.88 2.06 11.20
N LYS A 70 3.95 1.14 11.47
CA LYS A 70 2.86 0.81 10.53
C LYS A 70 1.91 1.99 10.36
N GLU A 71 1.48 2.61 11.45
CA GLU A 71 0.61 3.79 11.41
C GLU A 71 1.25 4.95 10.63
N ASP A 72 2.54 5.20 10.84
CA ASP A 72 3.30 6.23 10.12
C ASP A 72 3.42 5.91 8.63
N LEU A 73 3.64 4.65 8.27
CA LEU A 73 3.70 4.24 6.88
C LEU A 73 2.34 4.44 6.19
N GLU A 74 1.25 4.01 6.83
CA GLU A 74 -0.09 4.23 6.29
C GLU A 74 -0.43 5.71 6.19
N LYS A 75 -0.04 6.52 7.17
CA LYS A 75 -0.23 7.98 7.13
C LYS A 75 0.50 8.59 5.94
N LYS A 76 1.76 8.22 5.69
CA LYS A 76 2.53 8.66 4.51
C LYS A 76 1.85 8.26 3.20
N GLN A 77 1.30 7.06 3.11
CA GLN A 77 0.56 6.60 1.93
C GLN A 77 -0.71 7.43 1.72
N ARG A 78 -1.48 7.68 2.79
CA ARG A 78 -2.68 8.53 2.75
C ARG A 78 -2.36 9.96 2.34
N ASP A 79 -1.30 10.56 2.90
CA ASP A 79 -0.87 11.92 2.58
C ASP A 79 -0.42 12.03 1.12
N THR A 80 0.30 11.03 0.62
CA THR A 80 0.72 10.96 -0.79
C THR A 80 -0.49 10.90 -1.72
N LEU A 81 -1.44 9.99 -1.44
CA LEU A 81 -2.66 9.86 -2.22
C LEU A 81 -3.49 11.15 -2.18
N MET A 82 -3.63 11.75 -1.00
CA MET A 82 -4.32 13.03 -0.84
C MET A 82 -3.65 14.14 -1.65
N GLY A 83 -2.32 14.20 -1.67
CA GLY A 83 -1.57 15.16 -2.48
C GLY A 83 -1.82 14.97 -3.98
N GLN A 84 -1.81 13.72 -4.46
CA GLN A 84 -2.11 13.40 -5.86
C GLN A 84 -3.54 13.81 -6.25
N LEU A 85 -4.53 13.48 -5.41
CA LEU A 85 -5.93 13.83 -5.64
C LEU A 85 -6.13 15.35 -5.67
N LYS A 86 -5.56 16.08 -4.70
CA LYS A 86 -5.61 17.55 -4.67
C LYS A 86 -4.97 18.17 -5.91
N ALA A 87 -3.83 17.64 -6.38
CA ALA A 87 -3.18 18.11 -7.59
C ALA A 87 -4.03 17.84 -8.84
N ALA A 88 -4.64 16.66 -8.94
CA ALA A 88 -5.55 16.31 -10.03
C ALA A 88 -6.78 17.22 -10.05
N GLU A 89 -7.38 17.48 -8.89
CA GLU A 89 -8.51 18.39 -8.75
C GLU A 89 -8.15 19.82 -9.17
N ALA A 90 -7.03 20.37 -8.69
CA ALA A 90 -6.58 21.71 -9.06
C ALA A 90 -6.37 21.85 -10.57
N ARG A 91 -5.73 20.85 -11.20
CA ARG A 91 -5.56 20.81 -12.67
C ARG A 91 -6.91 20.77 -13.38
N ASN A 92 -7.85 19.93 -12.93
CA ASN A 92 -9.18 19.85 -13.51
C ASN A 92 -9.94 21.17 -13.36
N ARG A 93 -9.84 21.84 -12.21
CA ARG A 93 -10.45 23.16 -11.97
C ARG A 93 -9.93 24.20 -12.96
N ILE A 94 -8.62 24.27 -13.17
CA ILE A 94 -8.00 25.18 -14.16
C ILE A 94 -8.48 24.84 -15.57
N ARG A 95 -8.51 23.56 -15.93
CA ARG A 95 -8.99 23.09 -17.24
C ARG A 95 -10.44 23.50 -17.47
N LEU A 96 -11.32 23.26 -16.50
CA LEU A 96 -12.73 23.63 -16.58
C LEU A 96 -12.91 25.15 -16.68
N MET A 97 -12.14 25.93 -15.92
CA MET A 97 -12.16 27.39 -16.00
C MET A 97 -11.75 27.88 -17.39
N ARG A 98 -10.67 27.33 -17.97
CA ARG A 98 -10.22 27.65 -19.33
C ARG A 98 -11.26 27.27 -20.37
N LEU A 99 -11.86 26.08 -20.25
CA LEU A 99 -12.91 25.63 -21.15
C LEU A 99 -14.13 26.55 -21.08
N ARG A 100 -14.59 26.89 -19.88
CA ARG A 100 -15.70 27.84 -19.67
C ARG A 100 -15.39 29.19 -20.30
N TYR A 101 -14.20 29.74 -20.04
CA TYR A 101 -13.77 30.99 -20.64
C TYR A 101 -13.78 30.94 -22.17
N GLN A 102 -13.25 29.88 -22.77
CA GLN A 102 -13.27 29.70 -24.23
C GLN A 102 -14.70 29.61 -24.77
N THR A 103 -15.57 28.86 -24.10
CA THR A 103 -16.99 28.76 -24.49
C THR A 103 -17.70 30.10 -24.40
N THR A 104 -17.60 30.79 -23.26
CA THR A 104 -18.23 32.11 -23.06
C THR A 104 -17.69 33.14 -24.04
N ARG A 105 -16.37 33.22 -24.21
CA ARG A 105 -15.75 34.12 -25.18
C ARG A 105 -16.25 33.87 -26.61
N ALA A 106 -16.35 32.60 -27.02
CA ALA A 106 -16.88 32.27 -28.34
C ALA A 106 -18.36 32.66 -28.49
N GLN A 107 -19.18 32.44 -27.45
CA GLN A 107 -20.58 32.85 -27.43
C GLN A 107 -20.73 34.38 -27.55
N GLU A 108 -19.95 35.15 -26.80
CA GLU A 108 -19.95 36.61 -26.86
C GLU A 108 -19.55 37.14 -28.24
N ILE A 109 -18.47 36.61 -28.83
CA ILE A 109 -18.03 37.00 -30.17
C ILE A 109 -19.09 36.64 -31.21
N ASN A 110 -19.72 35.46 -31.11
CA ASN A 110 -20.81 35.07 -32.00
C ASN A 110 -22.01 36.01 -31.90
N LEU A 111 -22.36 36.46 -30.69
CA LEU A 111 -23.41 37.46 -30.50
C LEU A 111 -23.01 38.78 -31.15
N MET A 112 -21.76 39.25 -30.96
CA MET A 112 -21.27 40.46 -31.61
C MET A 112 -21.34 40.36 -33.13
N ILE A 113 -20.96 39.22 -33.71
CA ILE A 113 -21.04 38.93 -35.15
C ILE A 113 -22.50 39.05 -35.63
N ALA A 114 -23.44 38.44 -34.92
CA ALA A 114 -24.86 38.45 -35.26
C ALA A 114 -25.45 39.87 -35.25
N CYS A 115 -24.93 40.77 -34.42
CA CYS A 115 -25.37 42.16 -34.35
C CYS A 115 -24.66 43.09 -35.35
N GLN A 116 -23.73 42.60 -36.19
CA GLN A 116 -23.04 43.48 -37.13
C GLN A 116 -23.93 43.92 -38.29
N PRO A 117 -23.89 45.20 -38.70
CA PRO A 117 -24.73 45.72 -39.77
C PRO A 117 -24.24 45.31 -41.17
N THR A 118 -23.00 44.85 -41.32
CA THR A 118 -22.44 44.45 -42.62
C THR A 118 -21.66 43.14 -42.50
N ALA A 119 -21.72 42.32 -43.56
CA ALA A 119 -21.01 41.05 -43.62
C ALA A 119 -19.49 41.23 -43.47
N LEU A 120 -18.91 42.30 -44.04
CA LEU A 120 -17.48 42.58 -43.92
C LEU A 120 -17.04 42.81 -42.45
N LYS A 121 -17.88 43.46 -41.64
CA LYS A 121 -17.60 43.67 -40.21
C LYS A 121 -17.75 42.36 -39.42
N ALA A 122 -18.77 41.57 -39.74
CA ALA A 122 -18.96 40.22 -39.17
C ALA A 122 -17.75 39.31 -39.42
N VAL A 123 -17.28 39.24 -40.67
CA VAL A 123 -16.10 38.42 -41.06
C VAL A 123 -14.83 38.87 -40.34
N ARG A 124 -14.62 40.18 -40.13
CA ARG A 124 -13.47 40.67 -39.35
C ARG A 124 -13.49 40.18 -37.90
N LEU A 125 -14.67 40.07 -37.29
CA LEU A 125 -14.81 39.57 -35.92
C LEU A 125 -14.67 38.04 -35.83
N GLU A 126 -14.97 37.32 -36.91
CA GLU A 126 -14.79 35.86 -36.99
C GLU A 126 -13.34 35.43 -36.75
N ILE A 127 -12.37 36.26 -37.13
CA ILE A 127 -10.93 36.05 -36.88
C ILE A 127 -10.61 35.93 -35.38
N LEU A 128 -11.43 36.53 -34.52
CA LEU A 128 -11.23 36.48 -33.07
C LEU A 128 -11.73 35.18 -32.43
N LEU A 129 -12.50 34.37 -33.18
CA LEU A 129 -12.95 33.08 -32.70
C LEU A 129 -11.79 32.09 -32.62
N PRO A 130 -11.81 31.15 -31.66
CA PRO A 130 -10.85 30.06 -31.63
C PRO A 130 -10.93 29.27 -32.94
N THR A 131 -9.81 29.14 -33.64
CA THR A 131 -9.71 28.27 -34.81
C THR A 131 -9.96 26.84 -34.37
N LYS A 132 -11.03 26.22 -34.88
CA LYS A 132 -11.26 24.78 -34.70
C LYS A 132 -10.19 24.07 -35.50
N VAL A 133 -9.09 23.72 -34.84
CA VAL A 133 -8.07 22.86 -35.43
C VAL A 133 -8.75 21.50 -35.61
N VAL A 134 -9.25 21.24 -36.81
CA VAL A 134 -9.70 19.90 -37.19
C VAL A 134 -8.43 19.07 -37.11
N LYS A 135 -8.32 18.26 -36.06
CA LYS A 135 -7.32 17.21 -36.03
C LYS A 135 -7.73 16.25 -37.13
N LEU A 136 -7.19 16.47 -38.33
CA LEU A 136 -7.14 15.46 -39.36
C LEU A 136 -6.40 14.30 -38.69
N SER A 137 -7.14 13.29 -38.24
CA SER A 137 -6.48 12.12 -37.71
C SER A 137 -5.83 11.47 -38.92
N SER A 138 -4.51 11.64 -39.04
CA SER A 138 -3.68 10.83 -39.92
C SER A 138 -3.58 9.43 -39.31
N HIS A 139 -4.73 8.80 -39.04
CA HIS A 139 -4.78 7.37 -38.79
C HIS A 139 -4.56 6.72 -40.14
N ASP A 140 -3.61 5.81 -40.16
CA ASP A 140 -3.36 5.00 -41.33
C ASP A 140 -4.64 4.21 -41.65
N SER A 141 -5.17 4.40 -42.85
CA SER A 141 -6.43 3.83 -43.29
C SER A 141 -6.29 2.39 -43.80
N LEU A 142 -5.07 1.88 -43.90
CA LEU A 142 -4.80 0.54 -44.43
C LEU A 142 -5.05 -0.54 -43.37
N ASP A 143 -5.92 -1.48 -43.71
CA ASP A 143 -6.08 -2.71 -42.94
C ASP A 143 -4.82 -3.59 -43.04
N ARG A 144 -4.65 -4.52 -42.09
CA ARG A 144 -3.46 -5.39 -42.01
C ARG A 144 -3.20 -6.17 -43.29
N LEU A 145 -4.26 -6.62 -43.97
CA LEU A 145 -4.14 -7.34 -45.25
C LEU A 145 -3.71 -6.41 -46.40
N GLU A 146 -4.28 -5.21 -46.45
CA GLU A 146 -3.93 -4.19 -47.45
C GLU A 146 -2.48 -3.75 -47.28
N ARG A 147 -2.04 -3.59 -46.02
CA ARG A 147 -0.66 -3.27 -45.69
C ARG A 147 0.29 -4.40 -46.08
N SER A 148 -0.02 -5.64 -45.71
CA SER A 148 0.80 -6.80 -46.08
C SER A 148 0.94 -6.95 -47.59
N ARG A 149 -0.12 -6.66 -48.34
CA ARG A 149 -0.09 -6.65 -49.81
C ARG A 149 0.78 -5.53 -50.37
N ILE A 150 0.73 -4.34 -49.77
CA ILE A 150 1.57 -3.21 -50.18
C ILE A 150 3.05 -3.51 -49.85
N GLU A 151 3.33 -4.10 -48.69
CA GLU A 151 4.69 -4.53 -48.30
C GLU A 151 5.26 -5.56 -49.27
N GLU A 152 4.45 -6.53 -49.70
CA GLU A 152 4.82 -7.51 -50.72
C GLU A 152 5.12 -6.83 -52.07
N ILE A 153 4.31 -5.85 -52.48
CA ILE A 153 4.54 -5.08 -53.71
C ILE A 153 5.79 -4.21 -53.63
N LEU A 154 6.08 -3.65 -52.45
CA LEU A 154 7.21 -2.74 -52.22
C LEU A 154 8.51 -3.47 -51.87
N GLU A 155 8.49 -4.80 -51.74
CA GLU A 155 9.62 -5.63 -51.33
C GLU A 155 10.26 -5.14 -50.01
N ASP A 156 9.48 -4.51 -49.13
CA ASP A 156 9.96 -3.97 -47.84
C ASP A 156 9.99 -5.09 -46.78
N GLU A 157 10.82 -6.12 -47.01
CA GLU A 157 10.97 -7.28 -46.11
C GLU A 157 11.45 -6.88 -44.70
N LYS A 158 12.04 -5.68 -44.57
CA LYS A 158 12.63 -5.18 -43.32
C LYS A 158 11.70 -4.22 -42.56
N GLY A 159 10.53 -3.88 -43.10
CA GLY A 159 9.56 -2.98 -42.46
C GLY A 159 10.11 -1.59 -42.16
N LEU A 160 11.01 -1.08 -43.00
CA LEU A 160 11.72 0.18 -42.77
C LEU A 160 10.84 1.41 -43.00
N THR A 161 9.76 1.26 -43.75
CA THR A 161 8.82 2.35 -44.06
C THR A 161 7.86 2.68 -42.90
N ILE A 162 7.70 1.77 -41.92
CA ILE A 162 6.74 1.86 -40.82
C ILE A 162 7.36 1.93 -39.42
N ASN A 163 8.59 1.44 -39.23
CA ASN A 163 9.31 1.58 -37.96
C ASN A 163 9.89 3.00 -37.79
N ARG A 164 9.02 3.99 -37.58
CA ARG A 164 9.38 5.29 -37.02
C ARG A 164 9.04 5.25 -35.53
N GLY A 165 9.98 4.72 -34.74
CA GLY A 165 10.00 4.97 -33.30
C GLY A 165 10.08 6.45 -33.00
#